data_AF-A0A257X497-F1
#
_entry.id   AF-A0A257X497-F1
#
_cell.length_a   1.000
_cell.length_b   1.000
_cell.length_c   1.000
_cell.angle_alpha   90.00
_cell.angle_beta   90.00
_cell.angle_gamma   90.00
#
_symmetry.space_group_name_H-M   'P 1'
#
loop_
_entity.id
_entity.type
_entity.pdbx_description
1 polymer ?
#
loop_
_entity_poly.entity_id
_entity_poly.type
_entity_poly.pdbx_seq_one_letter_code
_entity_poly.pdbx_strand_id
1 'polypeptide(L)'
;MNKAFTKETDTEDEDPEVVTALPPGSKNYMTLAGYGRLRAELDQLVRDERPRIVETVAWAASNGDRSENGDYIYGKKRLREIDRRIRFLIKRLESATVVDPQDQQNADQ
;
A
#
# COMPACT_ATOMS: atom_id res chain seq x y z
N MET A 1 -9.25 45.66 10.96
CA MET A 1 -8.03 45.05 10.37
C MET A 1 -8.15 43.55 10.55
N ASN A 2 -8.55 42.87 9.49
CA ASN A 2 -8.94 41.46 9.53
C ASN A 2 -7.68 40.60 9.46
N LYS A 3 -7.35 39.90 10.54
CA LYS A 3 -6.44 38.76 10.47
C LYS A 3 -7.24 37.59 9.88
N ALA A 4 -7.15 37.43 8.56
CA ALA A 4 -7.55 36.22 7.89
C ALA A 4 -6.60 35.11 8.35
N PHE A 5 -7.04 34.35 9.34
CA PHE A 5 -6.44 33.07 9.69
C PHE A 5 -6.90 32.10 8.59
N THR A 6 -6.11 32.01 7.52
CA THR A 6 -6.24 30.97 6.51
C THR A 6 -5.95 29.65 7.21
N LYS A 7 -7.02 28.96 7.59
CA LYS A 7 -7.00 27.53 7.88
C LYS A 7 -6.65 26.85 6.57
N GLU A 8 -5.35 26.69 6.33
CA GLU A 8 -4.82 25.67 5.41
C GLU A 8 -5.48 24.36 5.83
N THR A 9 -6.44 23.91 5.03
CA THR A 9 -7.08 22.62 5.25
C THR A 9 -5.98 21.58 5.05
N ASP A 10 -5.64 20.89 6.14
CA ASP A 10 -4.79 19.71 6.22
C ASP A 10 -5.38 18.58 5.34
N THR A 11 -5.33 18.80 4.03
CA THR A 11 -5.87 17.96 2.96
C THR A 11 -4.71 17.29 2.22
N GLU A 12 -3.61 17.04 2.94
CA GLU A 12 -2.47 16.30 2.40
C GLU A 12 -2.69 14.78 2.45
N ASP A 13 -3.83 14.32 2.98
CA ASP A 13 -4.20 12.90 3.08
C ASP A 13 -5.20 12.41 2.01
N GLU A 14 -5.68 13.27 1.10
CA GLU A 14 -6.31 12.79 -0.14
C GLU A 14 -5.22 12.47 -1.16
N ASP A 15 -4.65 11.26 -1.04
CA ASP A 15 -3.92 10.66 -2.15
C ASP A 15 -4.82 10.74 -3.39
N PRO A 16 -4.36 11.26 -4.55
CA PRO A 16 -5.08 11.02 -5.77
C PRO A 16 -5.09 9.50 -5.92
N GLU A 17 -6.24 8.87 -5.69
CA GLU A 17 -6.41 7.48 -6.03
C GLU A 17 -6.02 7.41 -7.50
N VAL A 18 -4.85 6.86 -7.81
CA VAL A 18 -4.55 6.41 -9.16
C VAL A 18 -5.47 5.21 -9.34
N VAL A 19 -6.75 5.52 -9.57
CA VAL A 19 -7.78 4.60 -9.99
C VAL A 19 -7.33 4.17 -11.38
N THR A 20 -6.45 3.18 -11.43
CA THR A 20 -6.54 2.17 -12.48
C THR A 20 -7.80 1.34 -12.20
N ALA A 21 -8.94 2.02 -12.07
CA ALA A 21 -10.23 1.39 -11.96
C ALA A 21 -10.47 0.80 -13.34
N LEU A 22 -10.44 -0.53 -13.38
CA LEU A 22 -10.92 -1.29 -14.51
C LEU A 22 -12.32 -0.77 -14.88
N PRO A 23 -12.62 -0.57 -16.18
CA PRO A 23 -13.92 -0.07 -16.59
C PRO A 23 -15.02 -0.95 -15.99
N PRO A 24 -16.15 -0.35 -15.55
CA PRO A 24 -17.22 -1.09 -14.91
C PRO A 24 -17.66 -2.27 -15.79
N GLY A 25 -17.72 -3.46 -15.19
CA GLY A 25 -18.04 -4.72 -15.89
C GLY A 25 -16.83 -5.54 -16.38
N SER A 26 -15.60 -5.04 -16.24
CA SER A 26 -14.40 -5.82 -16.58
C SER A 26 -13.83 -6.58 -15.37
N LYS A 27 -13.34 -7.82 -15.62
CA LYS A 27 -12.71 -8.68 -14.60
C LYS A 27 -11.19 -8.45 -14.58
N ASN A 28 -10.60 -8.42 -13.39
CA ASN A 28 -9.15 -8.27 -13.21
C ASN A 28 -8.45 -9.63 -13.36
N TYR A 29 -8.17 -10.04 -14.60
CA TYR A 29 -7.52 -11.34 -14.84
C TYR A 29 -6.04 -11.33 -14.42
N MET A 30 -5.61 -12.41 -13.77
CA MET A 30 -4.25 -12.56 -13.28
C MET A 30 -3.77 -13.99 -13.47
N THR A 31 -2.51 -14.17 -13.84
CA THR A 31 -1.93 -15.52 -13.89
C THR A 31 -1.67 -16.06 -12.48
N LEU A 32 -1.64 -17.38 -12.33
CA LEU A 32 -1.31 -18.03 -11.05
C LEU A 32 0.04 -17.55 -10.49
N ALA A 33 1.06 -17.44 -11.36
CA ALA A 33 2.38 -16.93 -10.98
C ALA A 33 2.32 -15.47 -10.53
N GLY A 34 1.53 -14.62 -11.21
CA GLY A 34 1.34 -13.22 -10.81
C GLY A 34 0.68 -13.10 -9.44
N TYR A 35 -0.38 -13.87 -9.21
CA TYR A 35 -1.08 -13.92 -7.93
C TYR A 35 -0.15 -14.37 -6.80
N GLY A 36 0.64 -15.43 -7.03
CA GLY A 36 1.61 -15.95 -6.08
C GLY A 36 2.65 -14.90 -5.65
N ARG A 37 3.18 -14.11 -6.58
CA ARG A 37 4.15 -13.05 -6.27
C ARG A 37 3.54 -11.94 -5.40
N LEU A 38 2.34 -11.46 -5.76
CA LEU A 38 1.67 -10.41 -5.00
C LEU A 38 1.30 -10.88 -3.59
N ARG A 39 0.89 -12.15 -3.46
CA ARG A 39 0.61 -12.76 -2.16
C ARG A 39 1.87 -12.91 -1.31
N ALA A 40 2.98 -13.36 -1.90
CA ALA A 40 4.26 -13.47 -1.21
C ALA A 40 4.75 -12.09 -0.72
N GLU A 41 4.63 -11.07 -1.56
CA GLU A 41 4.95 -9.69 -1.18
C GLU A 41 4.08 -9.19 -0.01
N LEU A 42 2.76 -9.43 -0.08
CA LEU A 42 1.84 -9.07 1.00
C LEU A 42 2.22 -9.77 2.32
N ASP A 43 2.50 -11.07 2.27
CA ASP A 43 2.90 -11.85 3.45
C ASP A 43 4.20 -11.31 4.05
N GLN A 44 5.21 -10.99 3.24
CA GLN A 44 6.47 -10.40 3.69
C GLN A 44 6.27 -9.03 4.37
N LEU A 45 5.44 -8.17 3.77
CA LEU A 45 5.15 -6.85 4.33
C LEU A 45 4.44 -6.95 5.68
N VAL A 46 3.44 -7.83 5.79
CA VAL A 46 2.62 -7.95 7.00
C VAL A 46 3.35 -8.68 8.13
N ARG A 47 4.07 -9.77 7.82
CA ARG A 47 4.68 -10.64 8.84
C ARG A 47 6.05 -10.15 9.30
N ASP A 48 6.82 -9.53 8.40
CA ASP A 48 8.21 -9.22 8.69
C ASP A 48 8.48 -7.72 8.70
N GLU A 49 8.18 -7.01 7.62
CA GLU A 49 8.63 -5.62 7.48
C GLU A 49 7.85 -4.65 8.36
N ARG A 50 6.52 -4.71 8.33
CA ARG A 50 5.67 -3.81 9.12
C ARG A 50 5.94 -3.92 10.63
N PRO A 51 6.01 -5.12 11.25
CA PRO A 51 6.30 -5.22 12.68
C PRO A 51 7.67 -4.66 13.05
N ARG A 52 8.71 -4.93 12.24
CA ARG A 52 10.06 -4.38 12.46
C ARG A 52 10.07 -2.84 12.46
N ILE A 53 9.41 -2.22 11.48
CA ILE A 53 9.34 -0.75 11.41
C ILE A 53 8.55 -0.18 12.59
N VAL A 54 7.47 -0.83 13.01
CA VAL A 54 6.70 -0.40 14.20
C VAL A 54 7.57 -0.43 15.45
N GLU A 55 8.38 -1.48 15.63
CA GLU A 55 9.31 -1.59 16.75
C GLU A 55 10.36 -0.47 16.71
N THR A 56 10.99 -0.21 15.56
CA THR A 56 11.94 0.88 15.38
C THR A 56 11.32 2.24 15.69
N VAL A 57 10.10 2.51 15.20
CA VAL A 57 9.39 3.76 15.47
C VAL A 57 9.05 3.91 16.94
N ALA A 58 8.62 2.82 17.60
CA ALA A 58 8.29 2.83 19.02
C ALA A 58 9.54 3.09 19.87
N TRP A 59 10.66 2.45 19.55
CA TRP A 59 11.95 2.70 20.19
C TRP A 59 12.41 4.14 19.99
N ALA A 60 12.40 4.64 18.75
CA ALA A 60 12.76 6.02 18.44
C ALA A 60 11.89 7.03 19.21
N ALA A 61 10.58 6.75 19.32
CA ALA A 61 9.64 7.57 20.07
C ALA A 61 9.90 7.60 21.59
N SER A 62 10.65 6.64 22.14
CA SER A 62 11.05 6.59 23.54
C SER A 62 12.36 7.32 23.85
N ASN A 63 13.17 7.64 22.84
CA ASN A 63 14.52 8.18 23.03
C ASN A 63 14.62 9.72 23.00
N GLY A 64 13.52 10.45 22.87
CA GLY A 64 13.56 11.93 22.92
C GLY A 64 12.43 12.63 22.19
N ASP A 65 12.69 13.88 21.78
CA ASP A 65 11.74 14.65 21.00
C ASP A 65 11.53 14.05 19.61
N ARG A 66 10.27 13.78 19.30
CA ARG A 66 9.82 13.20 18.03
C ARG A 66 10.00 14.16 16.86
N SER A 67 10.06 15.47 17.12
CA SER A 67 10.20 16.48 16.08
C SER A 67 11.64 16.58 15.54
N GLU A 68 12.62 16.18 16.34
CA GLU A 68 14.04 16.24 16.00
C GLU A 68 14.64 14.84 15.72
N ASN A 69 13.99 13.77 16.19
CA ASN A 69 14.46 12.42 15.99
C ASN A 69 14.24 11.94 14.54
N GLY A 70 15.34 11.86 13.78
CA GLY A 70 15.34 11.36 12.40
C GLY A 70 14.77 9.95 12.25
N ASP A 71 15.11 9.01 13.15
CA ASP A 71 14.63 7.62 13.08
C ASP A 71 13.11 7.55 13.22
N TYR A 72 12.53 8.40 14.08
CA TYR A 72 11.09 8.50 14.23
C TYR A 72 10.43 9.05 12.95
N ILE A 73 10.97 10.14 12.39
CA ILE A 73 10.43 10.78 11.18
C ILE A 73 10.48 9.82 9.99
N TYR A 74 11.65 9.24 9.71
CA TYR A 74 11.84 8.31 8.60
C TYR A 74 11.06 7.01 8.82
N GLY A 75 11.04 6.47 10.03
CA GLY A 75 10.26 5.27 10.36
C GLY A 75 8.76 5.49 10.16
N LYS A 76 8.23 6.65 10.57
CA LYS A 76 6.81 7.02 10.32
C LYS A 76 6.50 7.20 8.85
N LYS A 77 7.42 7.71 8.04
CA LYS A 77 7.25 7.78 6.58
C LYS A 77 7.24 6.37 5.98
N ARG A 78 8.20 5.53 6.33
CA ARG A 78 8.30 4.14 5.85
C ARG A 78 7.07 3.32 6.23
N LEU A 79 6.56 3.48 7.45
CA LEU A 79 5.35 2.80 7.90
C LEU A 79 4.14 3.15 7.02
N ARG A 80 3.99 4.44 6.65
CA ARG A 80 2.92 4.89 5.74
C ARG A 80 3.06 4.28 4.34
N GLU A 81 4.28 4.20 3.81
CA GLU A 81 4.54 3.56 2.52
C GLU A 81 4.15 2.07 2.53
N ILE A 82 4.52 1.34 3.60
CA ILE A 82 4.18 -0.07 3.78
C ILE A 82 2.67 -0.25 3.88
N ASP A 83 1.98 0.54 4.70
CA ASP A 83 0.53 0.44 4.87
C ASP A 83 -0.23 0.74 3.56
N ARG A 84 0.25 1.73 2.77
CA ARG A 84 -0.29 2.02 1.43
C ARG A 84 -0.09 0.83 0.49
N ARG A 85 1.10 0.22 0.49
CA ARG A 85 1.40 -0.95 -0.36
C ARG A 85 0.54 -2.15 0.02
N ILE A 86 0.38 -2.44 1.31
CA ILE A 86 -0.50 -3.50 1.82
C ILE A 86 -1.93 -3.29 1.33
N ARG A 87 -2.48 -2.08 1.48
CA ARG A 87 -3.85 -1.77 1.04
C ARG A 87 -4.01 -1.97 -0.47
N PHE A 88 -3.03 -1.54 -1.26
CA PHE A 88 -3.01 -1.76 -2.70
C PHE A 88 -3.03 -3.26 -3.06
N LEU A 89 -2.17 -4.05 -2.42
CA LEU A 89 -2.07 -5.49 -2.67
C LEU A 89 -3.37 -6.22 -2.30
N ILE A 90 -3.96 -5.91 -1.15
CA ILE A 90 -5.23 -6.50 -0.70
C ILE A 90 -6.33 -6.23 -1.73
N LYS A 91 -6.58 -4.96 -2.10
CA LYS A 91 -7.60 -4.59 -3.10
C LYS A 91 -7.39 -5.32 -4.43
N ARG A 92 -6.12 -5.48 -4.85
CA ARG A 92 -5.78 -6.13 -6.12
C ARG A 92 -5.95 -7.65 -6.08
N LEU A 93 -5.63 -8.29 -4.96
CA LEU A 93 -5.82 -9.72 -4.76
C LEU A 93 -7.30 -10.08 -4.62
N GLU A 94 -8.10 -9.24 -3.95
CA GLU A 94 -9.55 -9.44 -3.80
C GLU A 94 -10.31 -9.32 -5.11
N SER A 95 -9.91 -8.38 -5.98
CA SER A 95 -10.52 -8.19 -7.30
C SER A 95 -10.04 -9.20 -8.35
N ALA A 96 -8.98 -9.97 -8.08
CA ALA A 96 -8.33 -10.83 -9.05
C ALA A 96 -9.17 -12.06 -9.42
N THR A 97 -9.31 -12.29 -10.73
CA THR A 97 -9.75 -13.58 -11.29
C THR A 97 -8.52 -14.31 -11.79
N VAL A 98 -8.09 -15.35 -11.05
CA VAL A 98 -6.91 -16.14 -11.42
C VAL A 98 -7.26 -17.04 -12.61
N VAL A 99 -6.46 -16.97 -13.67
CA VAL A 99 -6.61 -17.76 -14.90
C VAL A 99 -5.31 -18.48 -15.23
N ASP A 100 -5.40 -19.71 -15.69
CA ASP A 100 -4.28 -20.45 -16.28
C ASP A 100 -4.35 -20.35 -17.82
N PRO A 101 -3.34 -19.76 -18.49
CA PRO A 101 -3.27 -19.75 -19.95
C PRO A 101 -3.28 -21.15 -20.57
N GLN A 102 -2.82 -22.18 -19.85
CA GLN A 102 -2.77 -23.57 -20.36
C GLN A 102 -4.15 -24.23 -20.49
N ASP A 103 -5.17 -23.70 -19.79
CA ASP A 103 -6.54 -24.22 -19.87
C ASP A 103 -7.32 -23.67 -21.08
N GLN A 104 -6.72 -22.80 -21.90
CA GLN A 104 -7.37 -22.24 -23.08
C GLN A 104 -7.36 -23.24 -24.25
N GLN A 105 -8.52 -23.86 -24.50
CA GLN A 105 -8.70 -24.89 -25.53
C GLN A 105 -8.62 -24.38 -26.99
N ASN A 106 -8.53 -23.07 -27.23
CA ASN A 106 -8.58 -22.46 -28.57
C ASN A 106 -7.39 -21.51 -28.84
N ALA A 107 -6.18 -21.83 -28.36
CA ALA A 107 -5.01 -20.97 -28.58
C ALA A 107 -4.48 -20.97 -30.04
N ASP A 108 -4.92 -21.94 -30.87
CA ASP A 108 -4.35 -22.25 -32.18
C ASP A 108 -5.32 -22.07 -33.38
N GLN A 109 -6.36 -21.24 -33.28
CA GLN A 109 -7.26 -20.93 -34.43
C GLN A 109 -6.88 -19.65 -35.18
#